data_AF-A0A2G5K0W1-F1
#
_entry.id   AF-A0A2G5K0W1-F1
#
_cell.length_a   1.000
_cell.length_b   1.000
_cell.length_c   1.000
_cell.angle_alpha   90.00
_cell.angle_beta   90.00
_cell.angle_gamma   90.00
#
_symmetry.space_group_name_H-M   'P 1'
#
loop_
_entity.id
_entity.type
_entity.pdbx_description
1 polymer ?
#
loop_
_entity_poly.entity_id
_entity_poly.type
_entity_poly.pdbx_seq_one_letter_code
_entity_poly.pdbx_strand_id
1 'polypeptide(L)'
;MVVRKIIRILTCVCFVLNMAQQAHAQTRMALVIGNGAYENLDKLRTPENDATTIGETLSSLGFQVFLATNLNNDRMRNAISLFQKKVEFADTVLVYFAGHGMQRDDENFLIPTDYNPHLQSTNASAINIETIVHELSNRLRTNLFIFDACFDDSNSNLIGNKTIAPPVNAPPMGSLITFSTTIGKKAYDGIANHSIFTGALLDNMKIPDIDIEELFRNTRRDVLVNSNNHQMPTTVSSLITRFQLNASQALENSAVDQSFMNLSEHGFSHKSVLRDMENGLEISAHDKAKQKLRKLLCAKLTSPLPPQCQ
;
A
#
# COMPACT_ATOMS: atom_id res chain seq x y z
N MET A 1 -27.47 -5.14 50.78
CA MET A 1 -26.11 -4.54 50.64
C MET A 1 -25.20 -5.33 49.70
N VAL A 2 -25.31 -6.65 49.63
CA VAL A 2 -24.51 -7.55 48.77
C VAL A 2 -24.80 -7.35 47.27
N VAL A 3 -26.07 -7.21 46.87
CA VAL A 3 -26.49 -7.03 45.47
C VAL A 3 -25.92 -5.76 44.83
N ARG A 4 -25.83 -4.64 45.58
CA ARG A 4 -25.21 -3.39 45.11
C ARG A 4 -23.69 -3.50 44.93
N LYS A 5 -23.01 -4.37 45.69
CA LYS A 5 -21.58 -4.65 45.49
C LYS A 5 -21.35 -5.53 44.28
N ILE A 6 -22.20 -6.54 44.05
CA ILE A 6 -22.13 -7.42 42.88
C ILE A 6 -22.40 -6.64 41.59
N ILE A 7 -23.44 -5.78 41.56
CA ILE A 7 -23.74 -4.94 40.39
C ILE A 7 -22.58 -4.00 40.06
N ARG A 8 -21.93 -3.39 41.06
CA ARG A 8 -20.75 -2.52 40.89
C ARG A 8 -19.52 -3.28 40.38
N ILE A 9 -19.31 -4.51 40.84
CA ILE A 9 -18.21 -5.36 40.35
C ILE A 9 -18.48 -5.79 38.91
N LEU A 10 -19.73 -6.17 38.57
CA LEU A 10 -20.11 -6.54 37.20
C LEU A 10 -19.98 -5.37 36.22
N THR A 11 -20.36 -4.14 36.63
CA THR A 11 -20.20 -2.94 35.79
C THR A 11 -18.74 -2.56 35.60
N CYS A 12 -17.88 -2.68 36.62
CA CYS A 12 -16.43 -2.49 36.43
C CYS A 12 -15.82 -3.53 35.48
N VAL A 13 -16.24 -4.79 35.56
CA VAL A 13 -15.75 -5.86 34.66
C VAL A 13 -16.19 -5.61 33.21
N CYS A 14 -17.45 -5.21 32.97
CA CYS A 14 -17.92 -4.84 31.64
C CYS A 14 -17.27 -3.55 31.08
N PHE A 15 -16.87 -2.61 31.95
CA PHE A 15 -16.17 -1.39 31.54
C PHE A 15 -14.70 -1.65 31.17
N VAL A 16 -14.02 -2.55 31.90
CA VAL A 16 -12.64 -2.96 31.56
C VAL A 16 -12.61 -3.84 30.30
N LEU A 17 -13.62 -4.67 30.07
CA LEU A 17 -13.73 -5.48 28.84
C LEU A 17 -14.00 -4.64 27.57
N ASN A 18 -14.65 -3.48 27.69
CA ASN A 18 -14.85 -2.56 26.55
C ASN A 18 -13.61 -1.73 26.20
N MET A 19 -12.70 -1.48 27.15
CA MET A 19 -11.44 -0.77 26.88
C MET A 19 -10.42 -1.63 26.13
N ALA A 20 -10.61 -2.95 26.08
CA ALA A 20 -9.69 -3.90 25.44
C ALA A 20 -9.92 -4.07 23.93
N GLN A 21 -10.95 -3.44 23.36
CA GLN A 21 -11.12 -3.30 21.91
C GLN A 21 -10.62 -1.93 21.45
N GLN A 22 -9.38 -1.58 21.78
CA GLN A 22 -8.65 -0.73 20.83
C GLN A 22 -8.52 -1.57 19.56
N ALA A 23 -9.31 -1.25 18.53
CA ALA A 23 -9.07 -1.73 17.19
C ALA A 23 -7.61 -1.38 16.88
N HIS A 24 -6.74 -2.39 16.90
CA HIS A 24 -5.32 -2.19 16.61
C HIS A 24 -5.27 -1.69 15.17
N ALA A 25 -5.03 -0.39 14.98
CA ALA A 25 -4.87 0.18 13.66
C ALA A 25 -3.71 -0.56 12.99
N GLN A 26 -3.97 -1.21 11.85
CA GLN A 26 -2.94 -1.95 11.14
C GLN A 26 -1.80 -1.00 10.77
N THR A 27 -0.57 -1.35 11.15
CA THR A 27 0.61 -0.57 10.82
C THR A 27 1.04 -0.89 9.39
N ARG A 28 0.80 0.04 8.47
CA ARG A 28 1.12 -0.10 7.04
C ARG A 28 2.32 0.79 6.70
N MET A 29 3.37 0.22 6.13
CA MET A 29 4.59 0.96 5.77
C MET A 29 4.97 0.72 4.31
N ALA A 30 5.41 1.77 3.62
CA ALA A 30 5.84 1.69 2.24
C ALA A 30 7.21 2.31 2.01
N LEU A 31 8.06 1.66 1.22
CA LEU A 31 9.26 2.24 0.62
C LEU A 31 8.98 2.46 -0.87
N VAL A 32 9.11 3.70 -1.33
CA VAL A 32 8.78 4.10 -2.69
C VAL A 32 9.99 4.79 -3.29
N ILE A 33 10.55 4.21 -4.35
CA ILE A 33 11.78 4.71 -5.00
C ILE A 33 11.51 4.98 -6.48
N GLY A 34 11.90 6.17 -6.95
CA GLY A 34 11.84 6.55 -8.36
C GLY A 34 13.19 7.01 -8.88
N ASN A 35 13.83 6.23 -9.75
CA ASN A 35 15.12 6.58 -10.35
C ASN A 35 14.95 6.89 -11.85
N GLY A 36 15.17 8.15 -12.22
CA GLY A 36 15.10 8.61 -13.62
C GLY A 36 16.35 9.34 -14.11
N ALA A 37 17.09 10.01 -13.23
CA ALA A 37 18.27 10.81 -13.56
C ALA A 37 19.58 10.00 -13.55
N TYR A 38 19.68 9.02 -14.45
CA TYR A 38 20.88 8.18 -14.59
C TYR A 38 22.10 8.95 -15.14
N GLU A 39 23.28 8.60 -14.63
CA GLU A 39 24.57 9.21 -15.02
C GLU A 39 25.14 8.57 -16.28
N ASN A 40 25.12 7.23 -16.36
CA ASN A 40 25.76 6.46 -17.44
C ASN A 40 24.75 5.61 -18.27
N LEU A 41 23.46 5.84 -18.08
CA LEU A 41 22.38 5.19 -18.84
C LEU A 41 21.40 6.24 -19.36
N ASP A 42 20.53 5.84 -20.28
CA ASP A 42 19.44 6.70 -20.75
C ASP A 42 18.57 7.15 -19.57
N LYS A 43 18.28 8.45 -19.53
CA LYS A 43 17.41 9.03 -18.50
C LYS A 43 15.97 8.67 -18.77
N LEU A 44 15.22 8.37 -17.71
CA LEU A 44 13.80 8.06 -17.77
C LEU A 44 13.00 9.28 -17.27
N ARG A 45 11.91 9.60 -17.95
CA ARG A 45 11.13 10.81 -17.65
C ARG A 45 10.10 10.65 -16.53
N THR A 46 9.55 9.46 -16.35
CA THR A 46 8.40 9.23 -15.47
C THR A 46 8.73 8.75 -14.04
N PRO A 47 9.84 8.02 -13.74
CA PRO A 47 10.01 7.36 -12.45
C PRO A 47 9.87 8.24 -11.20
N GLU A 48 10.36 9.47 -11.24
CA GLU A 48 10.25 10.42 -10.13
C GLU A 48 8.79 10.81 -9.88
N ASN A 49 8.03 11.10 -10.94
CA ASN A 49 6.62 11.46 -10.87
C ASN A 49 5.76 10.24 -10.50
N ASP A 50 6.07 9.07 -11.07
CA ASP A 50 5.45 7.79 -10.74
C ASP A 50 5.58 7.47 -9.23
N ALA A 51 6.80 7.53 -8.70
CA ALA A 51 7.07 7.33 -7.28
C ALA A 51 6.36 8.36 -6.40
N THR A 52 6.35 9.63 -6.80
CA THR A 52 5.69 10.69 -6.02
C THR A 52 4.19 10.44 -5.90
N THR A 53 3.49 10.20 -7.02
CA THR A 53 2.04 9.99 -7.01
C THR A 53 1.63 8.66 -6.37
N ILE A 54 2.43 7.59 -6.52
CA ILE A 54 2.24 6.33 -5.78
C ILE A 54 2.39 6.58 -4.28
N GLY A 55 3.42 7.33 -3.87
CA GLY A 55 3.64 7.68 -2.46
C GLY A 55 2.49 8.47 -1.86
N GLU A 56 1.98 9.49 -2.55
CA GLU A 56 0.82 10.27 -2.13
C GLU A 56 -0.44 9.40 -2.02
N THR A 57 -0.68 8.54 -3.02
CA THR A 57 -1.82 7.62 -3.03
C THR A 57 -1.75 6.65 -1.85
N LEU A 58 -0.60 6.01 -1.62
CA LEU A 58 -0.42 5.10 -0.49
C LEU A 58 -0.58 5.82 0.86
N SER A 59 -0.08 7.05 0.98
CA SER A 59 -0.28 7.85 2.18
C SER A 59 -1.76 8.12 2.45
N SER A 60 -2.54 8.45 1.41
CA SER A 60 -4.00 8.62 1.53
C SER A 60 -4.73 7.32 1.93
N LEU A 61 -4.14 6.16 1.64
CA LEU A 61 -4.64 4.82 2.00
C LEU A 61 -4.09 4.31 3.35
N GLY A 62 -3.50 5.21 4.16
CA GLY A 62 -3.08 4.92 5.53
C GLY A 62 -1.68 4.30 5.65
N PHE A 63 -0.84 4.35 4.62
CA PHE A 63 0.56 3.95 4.74
C PHE A 63 1.43 5.08 5.32
N GLN A 64 2.37 4.73 6.17
CA GLN A 64 3.55 5.54 6.41
C GLN A 64 4.55 5.34 5.28
N VAL A 65 4.79 6.38 4.49
CA VAL A 65 5.57 6.29 3.25
C VAL A 65 6.98 6.87 3.41
N PHE A 66 7.97 6.09 3.00
CA PHE A 66 9.37 6.50 2.79
C PHE A 66 9.60 6.69 1.30
N LEU A 67 9.44 7.92 0.82
CA LEU A 67 9.65 8.29 -0.58
C LEU A 67 11.09 8.76 -0.80
N ALA A 68 11.72 8.26 -1.85
CA ALA A 68 13.03 8.74 -2.32
C ALA A 68 13.13 8.71 -3.84
N THR A 69 13.90 9.63 -4.41
CA THR A 69 14.14 9.68 -5.86
C THR A 69 15.62 9.81 -6.17
N ASN A 70 16.02 9.27 -7.33
CA ASN A 70 17.37 9.33 -7.88
C ASN A 70 18.45 8.91 -6.88
N LEU A 71 18.28 7.72 -6.32
CA LEU A 71 19.24 7.13 -5.40
C LEU A 71 20.38 6.47 -6.17
N ASN A 72 21.60 6.86 -5.81
CA ASN A 72 22.82 6.12 -6.13
C ASN A 72 22.92 4.82 -5.29
N ASN A 73 23.87 3.95 -5.59
CA ASN A 73 23.96 2.62 -4.98
C ASN A 73 23.97 2.67 -3.45
N ASP A 74 24.85 3.48 -2.86
CA ASP A 74 25.00 3.60 -1.41
C ASP A 74 23.71 4.08 -0.74
N ARG A 75 23.06 5.11 -1.30
CA ARG A 75 21.82 5.64 -0.73
C ARG A 75 20.67 4.66 -0.87
N MET A 76 20.62 3.91 -1.96
CA MET A 76 19.59 2.90 -2.19
C MET A 76 19.73 1.74 -1.18
N ARG A 77 20.96 1.22 -0.99
CA ARG A 77 21.26 0.20 0.04
C ARG A 77 20.92 0.70 1.45
N ASN A 78 21.31 1.93 1.76
CA ASN A 78 21.00 2.53 3.06
C ASN A 78 19.49 2.73 3.27
N ALA A 79 18.75 3.18 2.25
CA ALA A 79 17.30 3.32 2.32
C ALA A 79 16.60 1.98 2.60
N ILE A 80 17.00 0.92 1.90
CA ILE A 80 16.49 -0.45 2.11
C ILE A 80 16.81 -0.93 3.53
N SER A 81 18.06 -0.78 3.98
CA SER A 81 18.47 -1.21 5.33
C SER A 81 17.75 -0.45 6.45
N LEU A 82 17.59 0.87 6.30
CA LEU A 82 16.84 1.68 7.26
C LEU A 82 15.35 1.31 7.26
N PHE A 83 14.77 1.03 6.09
CA PHE A 83 13.39 0.60 5.98
C PHE A 83 13.19 -0.76 6.65
N GLN A 84 14.07 -1.74 6.40
CA GLN A 84 14.05 -3.06 7.03
C GLN A 84 13.95 -2.96 8.56
N LYS A 85 14.75 -2.09 9.18
CA LYS A 85 14.73 -1.85 10.64
C LYS A 85 13.42 -1.24 11.14
N LYS A 86 12.75 -0.41 10.34
CA LYS A 86 11.50 0.25 10.72
C LYS A 86 10.29 -0.65 10.60
N VAL A 87 10.31 -1.57 9.64
CA VAL A 87 9.16 -2.41 9.34
C VAL A 87 9.05 -3.64 10.24
N GLU A 88 9.94 -3.88 11.20
CA GLU A 88 9.98 -5.12 12.01
C GLU A 88 8.60 -5.55 12.54
N PHE A 89 7.80 -4.58 13.01
CA PHE A 89 6.45 -4.79 13.57
C PHE A 89 5.31 -4.29 12.68
N ALA A 90 5.56 -4.01 11.40
CA ALA A 90 4.51 -3.59 10.48
C ALA A 90 3.63 -4.78 10.05
N ASP A 91 2.31 -4.58 10.03
CA ASP A 91 1.31 -5.56 9.55
C ASP A 91 1.27 -5.65 8.01
N THR A 92 1.70 -4.58 7.34
CA THR A 92 1.80 -4.54 5.88
C THR A 92 3.05 -3.77 5.47
N VAL A 93 3.83 -4.39 4.60
CA VAL A 93 5.01 -3.78 3.97
C VAL A 93 4.78 -3.72 2.48
N LEU A 94 4.99 -2.54 1.90
CA LEU A 94 4.98 -2.34 0.46
C LEU A 94 6.32 -1.77 -0.01
N VAL A 95 6.87 -2.33 -1.07
CA VAL A 95 8.00 -1.74 -1.80
C VAL A 95 7.54 -1.44 -3.22
N TYR A 96 7.71 -0.20 -3.63
CA TYR A 96 7.51 0.22 -5.01
C TYR A 96 8.83 0.77 -5.55
N PHE A 97 9.21 0.34 -6.74
CA PHE A 97 10.35 0.90 -7.47
C PHE A 97 9.94 1.21 -8.91
N ALA A 98 10.30 2.40 -9.39
CA ALA A 98 10.27 2.77 -10.80
C ALA A 98 11.68 3.14 -11.28
N GLY A 99 12.08 2.65 -12.45
CA GLY A 99 13.38 2.96 -13.04
C GLY A 99 13.90 1.88 -13.99
N HIS A 100 15.20 1.88 -14.26
CA HIS A 100 15.86 0.80 -14.98
C HIS A 100 15.95 -0.47 -14.13
N GLY A 101 15.66 -1.59 -14.79
CA GLY A 101 15.90 -2.94 -14.30
C GLY A 101 16.88 -3.65 -15.23
N MET A 102 17.40 -4.78 -14.78
CA MET A 102 18.30 -5.61 -15.58
C MET A 102 18.14 -7.06 -15.15
N GLN A 103 18.12 -7.96 -16.12
CA GLN A 103 18.30 -9.38 -15.86
C GLN A 103 19.73 -9.80 -16.21
N ARG A 104 20.35 -10.60 -15.35
CA ARG A 104 21.66 -11.22 -15.61
C ARG A 104 21.76 -12.53 -14.85
N ASP A 105 22.25 -13.57 -15.51
CA ASP A 105 22.43 -14.89 -14.91
C ASP A 105 21.16 -15.43 -14.22
N ASP A 106 20.00 -15.17 -14.86
CA ASP A 106 18.66 -15.51 -14.37
C ASP A 106 18.20 -14.78 -13.09
N GLU A 107 18.97 -13.80 -12.60
CA GLU A 107 18.63 -12.91 -11.48
C GLU A 107 18.17 -11.52 -11.96
N ASN A 108 17.33 -10.85 -11.17
CA ASN A 108 16.79 -9.53 -11.52
C ASN A 108 17.29 -8.45 -10.58
N PHE A 109 17.72 -7.33 -11.15
CA PHE A 109 18.36 -6.25 -10.43
C PHE A 109 17.66 -4.91 -10.68
N LEU A 110 17.55 -4.12 -9.62
CA LEU A 110 17.20 -2.70 -9.68
C LEU A 110 18.48 -1.89 -9.90
N ILE A 111 18.41 -0.88 -10.77
CA ILE A 111 19.57 -0.10 -11.18
C ILE A 111 19.59 1.28 -10.47
N PRO A 112 20.64 1.57 -9.67
CA PRO A 112 20.88 2.90 -9.10
C PRO A 112 21.35 3.93 -10.15
N THR A 113 21.24 5.22 -9.84
CA THR A 113 21.53 6.30 -10.81
C THR A 113 22.98 6.40 -11.25
N ASP A 114 23.91 5.98 -10.38
CA ASP A 114 25.36 5.95 -10.62
C ASP A 114 25.85 4.64 -11.25
N TYR A 115 24.95 3.72 -11.60
CA TYR A 115 25.33 2.48 -12.28
C TYR A 115 26.12 2.78 -13.55
N ASN A 116 27.25 2.09 -13.73
CA ASN A 116 28.11 2.24 -14.89
C ASN A 116 28.32 0.88 -15.57
N PRO A 117 27.76 0.66 -16.78
CA PRO A 117 27.85 -0.63 -17.48
C PRO A 117 29.27 -1.00 -17.91
N HIS A 118 30.23 -0.07 -17.89
CA HIS A 118 31.60 -0.28 -18.35
C HIS A 118 32.56 -0.75 -17.25
N LEU A 119 32.12 -0.78 -15.98
CA LEU A 119 32.96 -1.24 -14.87
C LEU A 119 32.86 -2.76 -14.70
N GLN A 120 33.98 -3.46 -14.49
CA GLN A 120 33.99 -4.92 -14.35
C GLN A 120 33.24 -5.43 -13.10
N SER A 121 32.99 -4.57 -12.11
CA SER A 121 32.23 -4.88 -10.89
C SER A 121 30.76 -4.47 -10.97
N THR A 122 30.18 -4.30 -12.16
CA THR A 122 28.78 -3.87 -12.37
C THR A 122 27.76 -4.60 -11.50
N ASN A 123 27.96 -5.90 -11.24
CA ASN A 123 27.07 -6.68 -10.37
C ASN A 123 27.08 -6.21 -8.90
N ALA A 124 28.22 -5.68 -8.39
CA ALA A 124 28.29 -5.10 -7.06
C ALA A 124 27.53 -3.78 -6.94
N SER A 125 27.33 -3.08 -8.07
CA SER A 125 26.67 -1.77 -8.15
C SER A 125 25.17 -1.85 -8.46
N ALA A 126 24.62 -3.04 -8.74
CA ALA A 126 23.19 -3.25 -8.91
C ALA A 126 22.57 -3.85 -7.62
N ILE A 127 21.26 -3.74 -7.44
CA ILE A 127 20.56 -4.25 -6.25
C ILE A 127 19.68 -5.42 -6.64
N ASN A 128 20.05 -6.62 -6.20
CA ASN A 128 19.31 -7.85 -6.48
C ASN A 128 17.92 -7.82 -5.80
N ILE A 129 16.87 -8.10 -6.56
CA ILE A 129 15.46 -8.07 -6.10
C ILE A 129 15.19 -9.19 -5.11
N GLU A 130 15.72 -10.38 -5.36
CA GLU A 130 15.53 -11.54 -4.49
C GLU A 130 16.08 -11.26 -3.08
N THR A 131 17.17 -10.50 -2.97
CA THR A 131 17.72 -10.02 -1.69
C THR A 131 16.74 -9.10 -0.98
N ILE A 132 16.18 -8.10 -1.67
CA ILE A 132 15.17 -7.18 -1.09
C ILE A 132 13.95 -7.99 -0.60
N VAL A 133 13.44 -8.88 -1.45
CA VAL A 133 12.28 -9.71 -1.13
C VAL A 133 12.57 -10.57 0.08
N HIS A 134 13.71 -11.26 0.13
CA HIS A 134 14.06 -12.13 1.25
C HIS A 134 14.27 -11.33 2.55
N GLU A 135 14.95 -10.19 2.50
CA GLU A 135 15.25 -9.36 3.68
C GLU A 135 14.02 -8.66 4.27
N LEU A 136 13.03 -8.33 3.45
CA LEU A 136 11.83 -7.62 3.86
C LEU A 136 10.62 -8.54 4.07
N SER A 137 10.65 -9.78 3.59
CA SER A 137 9.53 -10.71 3.77
C SER A 137 9.45 -11.22 5.20
N ASN A 138 8.24 -11.19 5.74
CA ASN A 138 7.92 -11.88 6.99
C ASN A 138 6.59 -12.65 6.80
N ARG A 139 6.60 -13.94 7.11
CA ARG A 139 5.46 -14.86 6.91
C ARG A 139 4.20 -14.51 7.71
N LEU A 140 4.32 -13.65 8.72
CA LEU A 140 3.23 -13.27 9.61
C LEU A 140 2.48 -12.01 9.16
N ARG A 141 2.87 -11.40 8.03
CA ARG A 141 2.31 -10.15 7.53
C ARG A 141 2.08 -10.18 6.02
N THR A 142 1.46 -9.12 5.49
CA THR A 142 1.34 -8.90 4.05
C THR A 142 2.57 -8.15 3.52
N ASN A 143 3.25 -8.71 2.53
CA ASN A 143 4.41 -8.08 1.87
C ASN A 143 4.08 -7.89 0.38
N LEU A 144 4.11 -6.66 -0.11
CA LEU A 144 3.79 -6.31 -1.50
C LEU A 144 5.04 -5.72 -2.15
N PHE A 145 5.51 -6.33 -3.23
CA PHE A 145 6.65 -5.84 -4.00
C PHE A 145 6.18 -5.50 -5.42
N ILE A 146 6.35 -4.25 -5.83
CA ILE A 146 5.85 -3.72 -7.10
C ILE A 146 7.03 -3.08 -7.85
N PHE A 147 7.39 -3.66 -8.98
CA PHE A 147 8.53 -3.23 -9.78
C PHE A 147 8.06 -2.73 -11.14
N ASP A 148 8.11 -1.41 -11.32
CA ASP A 148 7.91 -0.74 -12.60
C ASP A 148 9.24 -0.49 -13.31
N ALA A 149 9.81 -1.58 -13.83
CA ALA A 149 11.11 -1.57 -14.48
C ALA A 149 11.13 -2.57 -15.64
N CYS A 150 11.95 -2.26 -16.65
CA CYS A 150 12.23 -3.18 -17.75
C CYS A 150 13.23 -4.24 -17.29
N PHE A 151 12.86 -5.51 -17.34
CA PHE A 151 13.78 -6.63 -17.11
C PHE A 151 13.99 -7.35 -18.44
N ASP A 152 14.70 -6.71 -19.36
CA ASP A 152 15.03 -7.28 -20.67
C ASP A 152 16.48 -7.82 -20.65
N ASP A 153 16.73 -8.94 -21.33
CA ASP A 153 18.07 -9.55 -21.52
C ASP A 153 18.68 -9.15 -22.88
N SER A 154 18.13 -8.14 -23.58
CA SER A 154 18.55 -7.74 -24.93
C SER A 154 20.00 -7.26 -25.10
N ASN A 155 20.80 -7.21 -24.02
CA ASN A 155 22.25 -7.00 -24.07
C ASN A 155 23.07 -8.30 -24.06
N SER A 156 22.44 -9.48 -23.97
CA SER A 156 23.11 -10.74 -24.31
C SER A 156 23.02 -10.93 -25.83
N ASN A 157 24.16 -10.98 -26.53
CA ASN A 157 24.25 -11.28 -27.97
C ASN A 157 23.81 -12.73 -28.31
N LEU A 158 22.91 -13.32 -27.52
CA LEU A 158 22.43 -14.68 -27.65
C LEU A 158 20.96 -14.62 -28.08
N ILE A 159 20.75 -14.39 -29.37
CA ILE A 159 19.49 -14.70 -30.05
C ILE A 159 19.28 -16.21 -29.92
N GLY A 160 18.61 -16.63 -28.86
CA GLY A 160 18.23 -18.01 -28.61
C GLY A 160 17.09 -18.02 -27.62
N ASN A 161 16.06 -18.82 -27.90
CA ASN A 161 14.86 -19.04 -27.09
C ASN A 161 15.18 -19.52 -25.66
N LYS A 162 15.78 -18.67 -24.82
CA LYS A 162 15.85 -18.90 -23.38
C LYS A 162 14.53 -18.41 -22.83
N THR A 163 13.68 -19.34 -22.41
CA THR A 163 12.48 -19.05 -21.66
C THR A 163 12.90 -18.22 -20.46
N ILE A 164 12.53 -16.95 -20.46
CA ILE A 164 12.88 -16.02 -19.40
C ILE A 164 12.09 -16.46 -18.18
N ALA A 165 12.77 -17.16 -17.28
CA ALA A 165 12.15 -17.68 -16.08
C ALA A 165 11.75 -16.48 -15.22
N PRO A 166 10.53 -16.47 -14.64
CA PRO A 166 10.28 -15.58 -13.52
C PRO A 166 11.29 -15.94 -12.42
N PRO A 167 12.09 -14.98 -11.93
CA PRO A 167 13.16 -15.25 -10.96
C PRO A 167 12.61 -15.78 -9.63
N VAL A 168 11.32 -15.55 -9.38
CA VAL A 168 10.61 -16.00 -8.19
C VAL A 168 9.48 -16.93 -8.61
N ASN A 169 9.80 -18.21 -8.82
CA ASN A 169 8.80 -19.24 -9.10
C ASN A 169 7.77 -19.38 -7.95
N ALA A 170 8.16 -19.02 -6.72
CA ALA A 170 7.27 -18.92 -5.57
C ALA A 170 7.79 -17.85 -4.59
N PRO A 171 7.07 -16.73 -4.37
CA PRO A 171 7.49 -15.72 -3.41
C PRO A 171 7.38 -16.26 -1.98
N PRO A 172 8.10 -15.69 -1.01
CA PRO A 172 7.95 -16.08 0.40
C PRO A 172 6.49 -16.01 0.85
N MET A 173 6.07 -16.91 1.73
CA MET A 173 4.72 -16.92 2.30
C MET A 173 4.32 -15.53 2.81
N GLY A 174 3.09 -15.11 2.52
CA GLY A 174 2.61 -13.77 2.87
C GLY A 174 3.11 -12.67 1.93
N SER A 175 3.69 -13.03 0.77
CA SER A 175 4.20 -12.05 -0.19
C SER A 175 3.50 -12.12 -1.55
N LEU A 176 3.37 -10.97 -2.20
CA LEU A 176 2.94 -10.82 -3.59
C LEU A 176 3.96 -9.93 -4.31
N ILE A 177 4.40 -10.38 -5.48
CA ILE A 177 5.34 -9.65 -6.33
C ILE A 177 4.66 -9.35 -7.66
N THR A 178 4.70 -8.10 -8.09
CA THR A 178 4.21 -7.66 -9.40
C THR A 178 5.31 -6.95 -10.18
N PHE A 179 5.44 -7.32 -11.45
CA PHE A 179 6.31 -6.67 -12.44
C PHE A 179 5.44 -5.95 -13.48
N SER A 180 5.84 -4.76 -13.92
CA SER A 180 5.06 -3.95 -14.86
C SER A 180 4.97 -4.53 -16.27
N THR A 181 5.81 -5.50 -16.60
CA THR A 181 5.82 -6.22 -17.87
C THR A 181 6.18 -7.68 -17.66
N THR A 182 5.99 -8.49 -18.70
CA THR A 182 6.54 -9.83 -18.73
C THR A 182 8.05 -9.70 -18.82
N ILE A 183 8.76 -10.38 -17.93
CA ILE A 183 10.23 -10.39 -17.90
C ILE A 183 10.71 -10.83 -19.29
N GLY A 184 11.65 -10.09 -19.86
CA GLY A 184 12.11 -10.20 -21.24
C GLY A 184 11.50 -9.25 -22.25
N LYS A 185 10.64 -8.34 -21.82
CA LYS A 185 10.03 -7.34 -22.69
C LYS A 185 10.22 -5.95 -22.11
N LYS A 186 10.42 -4.95 -22.98
CA LYS A 186 10.42 -3.53 -22.58
C LYS A 186 9.04 -3.11 -22.05
N ALA A 187 9.05 -2.33 -20.98
CA ALA A 187 7.94 -1.46 -20.62
C ALA A 187 8.02 -0.17 -21.46
N TYR A 188 6.88 0.44 -21.75
CA TYR A 188 6.81 1.64 -22.56
C TYR A 188 6.59 2.88 -21.69
N ASP A 189 7.31 3.96 -22.02
CA ASP A 189 7.01 5.28 -21.49
C ASP A 189 5.60 5.67 -21.95
N GLY A 190 4.73 6.04 -21.00
CA GLY A 190 3.31 6.23 -21.23
C GLY A 190 2.96 7.49 -22.04
N ILE A 191 1.66 7.62 -22.33
CA ILE A 191 1.06 8.70 -23.15
C ILE A 191 0.88 10.01 -22.32
N ALA A 192 1.30 10.02 -21.04
CA ALA A 192 1.05 11.10 -20.07
C ALA A 192 2.25 11.33 -19.11
N ASN A 193 2.01 11.91 -17.92
CA ASN A 193 3.04 12.12 -16.89
C ASN A 193 3.50 10.84 -16.16
N HIS A 194 2.93 9.68 -16.50
CA HIS A 194 3.20 8.40 -15.86
C HIS A 194 3.55 7.30 -16.86
N SER A 195 4.25 6.27 -16.40
CA SER A 195 4.35 5.02 -17.16
C SER A 195 2.94 4.43 -17.40
N ILE A 196 2.78 3.60 -18.45
CA ILE A 196 1.49 2.93 -18.71
C ILE A 196 1.04 2.09 -17.52
N PHE A 197 1.97 1.38 -16.90
CA PHE A 197 1.70 0.53 -15.75
C PHE A 197 1.29 1.35 -14.53
N THR A 198 2.05 2.39 -14.19
CA THR A 198 1.79 3.20 -13.00
C THR A 198 0.47 3.98 -13.15
N GLY A 199 0.18 4.51 -14.33
CA GLY A 199 -1.12 5.14 -14.60
C GLY A 199 -2.29 4.18 -14.35
N ALA A 200 -2.24 2.97 -14.93
CA ALA A 200 -3.27 1.96 -14.72
C ALA A 200 -3.37 1.49 -13.26
N LEU A 201 -2.23 1.33 -12.58
CA LEU A 201 -2.17 0.95 -11.17
C LEU A 201 -2.86 2.00 -10.29
N LEU A 202 -2.53 3.27 -10.48
CA LEU A 202 -3.10 4.40 -9.72
C LEU A 202 -4.63 4.47 -9.84
N ASP A 203 -5.18 4.21 -11.03
CA ASP A 203 -6.63 4.19 -11.22
C ASP A 203 -7.29 3.02 -10.48
N ASN A 204 -6.65 1.86 -10.47
CA ASN A 204 -7.16 0.69 -9.76
C ASN A 204 -6.98 0.76 -8.23
N MET A 205 -5.97 1.47 -7.73
CA MET A 205 -5.78 1.71 -6.28
C MET A 205 -6.92 2.54 -5.65
N LYS A 206 -7.63 3.33 -6.46
CA LYS A 206 -8.78 4.15 -6.01
C LYS A 206 -10.05 3.33 -5.80
N ILE A 207 -10.12 2.11 -6.35
CA ILE A 207 -11.31 1.27 -6.27
C ILE A 207 -11.41 0.69 -4.84
N PRO A 208 -12.49 0.98 -4.09
CA PRO A 208 -12.62 0.49 -2.73
C PRO A 208 -12.99 -0.99 -2.69
N ASP A 209 -12.61 -1.65 -1.59
CA ASP A 209 -13.08 -2.97 -1.15
C ASP A 209 -12.80 -4.17 -2.09
N ILE A 210 -11.94 -3.98 -3.09
CA ILE A 210 -11.44 -5.06 -3.95
C ILE A 210 -10.20 -5.74 -3.33
N ASP A 211 -10.07 -7.05 -3.58
CA ASP A 211 -8.86 -7.78 -3.19
C ASP A 211 -7.64 -7.32 -4.03
N ILE A 212 -6.45 -7.39 -3.46
CA ILE A 212 -5.21 -6.98 -4.12
C ILE A 212 -4.92 -7.79 -5.40
N GLU A 213 -5.28 -9.07 -5.46
CA GLU A 213 -5.13 -9.87 -6.67
C GLU A 213 -6.13 -9.45 -7.75
N GLU A 214 -7.31 -8.98 -7.36
CA GLU A 214 -8.26 -8.34 -8.27
C GLU A 214 -7.77 -6.99 -8.78
N LEU A 215 -7.21 -6.16 -7.90
CA LEU A 215 -6.58 -4.89 -8.27
C LEU A 215 -5.50 -5.10 -9.34
N PHE A 216 -4.60 -6.08 -9.16
CA PHE A 216 -3.56 -6.37 -10.15
C PHE A 216 -4.08 -7.03 -11.42
N ARG A 217 -5.16 -7.83 -11.34
CA ARG A 217 -5.84 -8.37 -12.52
C ARG A 217 -6.47 -7.26 -13.36
N ASN A 218 -7.11 -6.28 -12.74
CA ASN A 218 -7.67 -5.12 -13.43
C ASN A 218 -6.55 -4.24 -14.01
N THR A 219 -5.50 -3.97 -13.24
CA THR A 219 -4.31 -3.25 -13.71
C THR A 219 -3.72 -3.91 -14.97
N ARG A 220 -3.55 -5.24 -14.97
CA ARG A 220 -3.08 -5.99 -16.15
C ARG A 220 -3.98 -5.79 -17.38
N ARG A 221 -5.29 -5.87 -17.20
CA ARG A 221 -6.27 -5.63 -18.28
C ARG A 221 -6.10 -4.23 -18.86
N ASP A 222 -6.01 -3.22 -18.01
CA ASP A 222 -5.94 -1.83 -18.44
C ASP A 222 -4.60 -1.53 -19.14
N VAL A 223 -3.49 -2.11 -18.66
CA VAL A 223 -2.18 -2.04 -19.34
C VAL A 223 -2.20 -2.72 -20.71
N LEU A 224 -2.83 -3.89 -20.84
CA LEU A 224 -2.95 -4.57 -22.14
C LEU A 224 -3.69 -3.69 -23.16
N VAL A 225 -4.79 -3.05 -22.75
CA VAL A 225 -5.55 -2.13 -23.60
C VAL A 225 -4.70 -0.90 -23.96
N ASN A 226 -4.12 -0.23 -22.96
CA ASN A 226 -3.40 1.03 -23.15
C ASN A 226 -2.07 0.86 -23.90
N SER A 227 -1.49 -0.34 -23.89
CA SER A 227 -0.27 -0.67 -24.62
C SER A 227 -0.52 -1.32 -25.98
N ASN A 228 -1.78 -1.45 -26.43
CA ASN A 228 -2.13 -2.23 -27.63
C ASN A 228 -1.56 -3.66 -27.62
N ASN A 229 -1.67 -4.33 -26.46
CA ASN A 229 -1.16 -5.68 -26.18
C ASN A 229 0.37 -5.84 -26.19
N HIS A 230 1.14 -4.75 -26.19
CA HIS A 230 2.60 -4.82 -26.17
C HIS A 230 3.19 -5.02 -24.78
N GLN A 231 2.45 -4.68 -23.72
CA GLN A 231 2.89 -4.80 -22.32
C GLN A 231 1.89 -5.64 -21.53
N MET A 232 2.38 -6.65 -20.81
CA MET A 232 1.57 -7.55 -19.99
C MET A 232 2.19 -7.70 -18.60
N PRO A 233 1.68 -6.98 -17.58
CA PRO A 233 2.15 -7.11 -16.21
C PRO A 233 2.02 -8.54 -15.68
N THR A 234 2.99 -8.99 -14.89
CA THR A 234 2.99 -10.33 -14.28
C THR A 234 2.92 -10.20 -12.76
N THR A 235 2.08 -11.02 -12.13
CA THR A 235 1.92 -11.06 -10.67
C THR A 235 2.07 -12.50 -10.20
N VAL A 236 2.89 -12.70 -9.16
CA VAL A 236 3.05 -13.97 -8.47
C VAL A 236 2.70 -13.76 -7.01
N SER A 237 1.84 -14.61 -6.45
CA SER A 237 1.27 -14.45 -5.11
C SER A 237 1.50 -15.71 -4.27
N SER A 238 1.83 -15.50 -3.01
CA SER A 238 1.77 -16.51 -1.94
C SER A 238 1.12 -15.89 -0.69
N LEU A 239 0.19 -14.96 -0.92
CA LEU A 239 -0.67 -14.42 0.14
C LEU A 239 -1.57 -15.53 0.69
N ILE A 240 -1.75 -15.50 2.01
CA ILE A 240 -2.54 -16.51 2.74
C ILE A 240 -3.94 -15.98 3.03
N THR A 241 -4.08 -14.66 3.11
CA THR A 241 -5.32 -13.98 3.45
C THR A 241 -5.64 -12.93 2.41
N ARG A 242 -6.93 -12.67 2.23
CA ARG A 242 -7.42 -11.53 1.46
C ARG A 242 -6.77 -10.25 1.97
N PHE A 243 -6.30 -9.39 1.06
CA PHE A 243 -5.78 -8.07 1.42
C PHE A 243 -6.44 -7.01 0.54
N GLN A 244 -6.92 -5.93 1.17
CA GLN A 244 -7.55 -4.81 0.48
C GLN A 244 -6.69 -3.56 0.71
N LEU A 245 -6.23 -2.95 -0.38
CA LEU A 245 -5.42 -1.74 -0.30
C LEU A 245 -6.26 -0.55 0.16
N ASN A 246 -7.42 -0.35 -0.47
CA ASN A 246 -8.39 0.69 -0.16
C ASN A 246 -9.64 0.08 0.49
N ALA A 247 -9.61 -0.13 1.81
CA ALA A 247 -10.74 -0.67 2.55
C ALA A 247 -11.62 0.47 3.11
N SER A 248 -12.87 0.57 2.65
CA SER A 248 -13.79 1.64 3.06
C SER A 248 -14.03 1.68 4.58
N GLN A 249 -14.03 0.50 5.22
CA GLN A 249 -14.28 0.36 6.66
C GLN A 249 -13.09 0.80 7.55
N ALA A 250 -11.87 0.78 7.03
CA ALA A 250 -10.68 1.18 7.81
C ALA A 250 -10.58 2.72 7.94
N LEU A 251 -11.03 3.45 6.93
CA LEU A 251 -11.06 4.92 6.91
C LEU A 251 -12.20 5.48 7.77
N GLU A 252 -13.35 4.81 7.80
CA GLU A 252 -14.53 5.25 8.56
C GLU A 252 -14.29 5.15 10.08
N ASN A 253 -13.65 4.08 10.56
CA ASN A 253 -13.34 3.91 11.98
C ASN A 253 -12.31 4.96 12.48
N SER A 254 -11.34 5.33 11.65
CA SER A 254 -10.33 6.35 12.02
C SER A 254 -10.92 7.76 12.07
N ALA A 255 -11.81 8.10 11.12
CA ALA A 255 -12.49 9.39 11.10
C ALA A 255 -13.52 9.55 12.23
N VAL A 256 -14.23 8.45 12.55
CA VAL A 256 -15.15 8.40 13.68
C VAL A 256 -14.40 8.58 14.99
N ASP A 257 -13.28 7.88 15.20
CA ASP A 257 -12.48 7.98 16.43
C ASP A 257 -11.88 9.39 16.63
N GLN A 258 -11.39 10.02 15.56
CA GLN A 258 -10.93 11.41 15.58
C GLN A 258 -12.06 12.41 15.90
N SER A 259 -13.26 12.19 15.37
CA SER A 259 -14.42 13.05 15.65
C SER A 259 -14.95 12.88 17.08
N PHE A 260 -14.88 11.67 17.66
CA PHE A 260 -15.19 11.42 19.07
C PHE A 260 -14.18 12.07 20.01
N MET A 261 -12.89 12.05 19.66
CA MET A 261 -11.83 12.75 20.42
C MET A 261 -12.04 14.27 20.42
N ASN A 262 -12.32 14.89 19.27
CA ASN A 262 -12.56 16.32 19.18
C ASN A 262 -13.83 16.80 19.91
N LEU A 263 -14.88 15.96 19.99
CA LEU A 263 -16.09 16.27 20.75
C LEU A 263 -15.88 16.25 22.27
N SER A 264 -14.89 15.48 22.75
CA SER A 264 -14.54 15.43 24.17
C SER A 264 -13.80 16.70 24.64
N GLU A 265 -13.07 17.38 23.75
CA GLU A 265 -12.35 18.62 24.05
C GLU A 265 -13.26 19.86 24.12
N HIS A 266 -14.47 19.80 23.57
CA HIS A 266 -15.41 20.93 23.55
C HIS A 266 -16.48 20.90 24.67
N GLY A 267 -16.20 20.21 25.78
CA GLY A 267 -16.91 20.42 27.04
C GLY A 267 -18.36 19.90 27.10
N PHE A 268 -18.71 18.86 26.33
CA PHE A 268 -20.02 18.23 26.46
C PHE A 268 -20.10 17.40 27.74
N SER A 269 -20.73 17.98 28.78
CA SER A 269 -20.86 17.35 30.10
C SER A 269 -21.59 16.01 30.03
N HIS A 270 -20.88 14.96 30.46
CA HIS A 270 -21.26 13.55 30.53
C HIS A 270 -22.55 13.23 31.33
N LYS A 271 -23.23 14.24 31.91
CA LYS A 271 -24.42 14.08 32.76
C LYS A 271 -25.76 14.07 32.02
N SER A 272 -25.85 14.65 30.82
CA SER A 272 -27.12 14.64 30.04
C SER A 272 -27.32 13.32 29.29
N VAL A 273 -26.24 12.75 28.75
CA VAL A 273 -26.29 11.51 27.96
C VAL A 273 -26.55 10.27 28.83
N LEU A 274 -25.97 10.21 30.03
CA LEU A 274 -26.18 9.08 30.95
C LEU A 274 -27.60 9.04 31.53
N ARG A 275 -28.30 10.17 31.59
CA ARG A 275 -29.67 10.24 32.11
C ARG A 275 -30.71 9.67 31.14
N ASP A 276 -30.40 9.70 29.84
CA ASP A 276 -31.23 9.13 28.78
C ASP A 276 -30.94 7.63 28.55
N MET A 277 -29.83 7.10 29.09
CA MET A 277 -29.45 5.68 28.99
C MET A 277 -30.01 4.81 30.13
N GLU A 278 -30.48 5.40 31.24
CA GLU A 278 -31.08 4.66 32.36
C GLU A 278 -32.54 4.21 32.10
N ASN A 279 -33.18 4.69 31.01
CA ASN A 279 -34.55 4.34 30.65
C ASN A 279 -34.65 3.79 29.22
N GLY A 280 -34.40 2.49 29.03
CA GLY A 280 -34.87 1.76 27.84
C GLY A 280 -33.89 0.73 27.28
N LEU A 281 -34.29 -0.54 27.34
CA LEU A 281 -33.58 -1.70 26.80
C LEU A 281 -33.38 -1.69 25.27
N GLU A 282 -32.32 -2.40 24.89
CA GLU A 282 -32.06 -3.14 23.64
C GLU A 282 -31.57 -2.42 22.37
N ILE A 283 -30.75 -3.20 21.65
CA ILE A 283 -29.80 -2.97 20.55
C ILE A 283 -30.32 -2.14 19.34
N SER A 284 -31.57 -1.68 19.36
CA SER A 284 -32.14 -0.69 18.42
C SER A 284 -31.64 0.75 18.66
N ALA A 285 -31.10 1.05 19.84
CA ALA A 285 -30.73 2.41 20.23
C ALA A 285 -29.49 2.95 19.50
N HIS A 286 -28.53 2.10 19.09
CA HIS A 286 -27.32 2.57 18.42
C HIS A 286 -27.60 3.11 17.01
N ASP A 287 -28.46 2.43 16.25
CA ASP A 287 -28.89 2.89 14.93
C ASP A 287 -29.83 4.10 15.02
N LYS A 288 -30.73 4.13 16.01
CA LYS A 288 -31.57 5.31 16.27
C LYS A 288 -30.75 6.51 16.74
N ALA A 289 -29.68 6.31 17.51
CA ALA A 289 -28.76 7.35 17.92
C ALA A 289 -27.92 7.86 16.73
N LYS A 290 -27.40 6.97 15.88
CA LYS A 290 -26.73 7.36 14.61
C LYS A 290 -27.70 8.12 13.68
N GLN A 291 -28.95 7.70 13.58
CA GLN A 291 -29.97 8.35 12.75
C GLN A 291 -30.41 9.71 13.33
N LYS A 292 -30.50 9.84 14.66
CA LYS A 292 -30.82 11.10 15.36
C LYS A 292 -29.64 12.08 15.29
N LEU A 293 -28.40 11.59 15.38
CA LEU A 293 -27.17 12.38 15.20
C LEU A 293 -27.02 12.86 13.75
N ARG A 294 -27.33 12.01 12.76
CA ARG A 294 -27.45 12.41 11.34
C ARG A 294 -28.47 13.54 11.15
N LYS A 295 -29.67 13.42 11.72
CA LYS A 295 -30.71 14.47 11.63
C LYS A 295 -30.29 15.78 12.33
N LEU A 296 -29.58 15.71 13.45
CA LEU A 296 -29.07 16.87 14.19
C LEU A 296 -27.92 17.58 13.45
N LEU A 297 -27.04 16.83 12.78
CA LEU A 297 -26.00 17.40 11.91
C LEU A 297 -26.62 18.07 10.67
N CYS A 298 -27.61 17.43 10.04
CA CYS A 298 -28.29 18.02 8.88
C CYS A 298 -29.06 19.31 9.22
N ALA A 299 -29.58 19.45 10.44
CA ALA A 299 -30.30 20.64 10.89
C ALA A 299 -29.37 21.84 11.23
N LYS A 300 -28.06 21.61 11.37
CA LYS A 300 -27.06 22.66 11.68
C LYS A 300 -26.23 23.10 10.48
N LEU A 301 -26.35 22.42 9.34
CA LEU A 301 -25.68 22.80 8.10
C LEU A 301 -26.59 23.74 7.31
N THR A 302 -26.30 25.03 7.38
CA THR A 302 -26.79 25.99 6.37
C THR A 302 -26.26 25.55 5.00
N SER A 303 -27.20 25.35 4.09
CA SER A 303 -27.12 24.84 2.70
C SER A 303 -25.87 25.21 1.87
N PRO A 304 -25.57 24.42 0.80
CA PRO A 304 -26.35 23.28 0.28
C PRO A 304 -25.82 21.90 0.69
N LEU A 305 -26.77 20.96 0.90
CA LEU A 305 -26.55 19.58 1.39
C LEU A 305 -26.06 18.62 0.28
N PRO A 306 -25.20 17.63 0.60
CA PRO A 306 -24.76 16.58 -0.33
C PRO A 306 -25.85 15.51 -0.62
N PRO A 307 -25.74 14.79 -1.76
CA PRO A 307 -26.77 13.86 -2.28
C PRO A 307 -27.04 12.62 -1.40
N GLN A 308 -26.30 12.44 -0.32
CA GLN A 308 -26.57 11.40 0.69
C GLN A 308 -27.77 11.74 1.60
N CYS A 309 -28.43 12.87 1.37
CA CYS A 309 -29.64 13.33 2.08
C CYS A 309 -30.92 13.26 1.23
N GLN A 310 -30.93 12.52 0.11
CA GLN A 310 -32.16 12.14 -0.60
C GLN A 310 -32.64 10.76 -0.18
#